data_AF-A0AA90QHR8-F1
#
_entry.id   AF-A0AA90QHR8-F1
#
_cell.length_a   1.000
_cell.length_b   1.000
_cell.length_c   1.000
_cell.angle_alpha   90.00
_cell.angle_beta   90.00
_cell.angle_gamma   90.00
#
_symmetry.space_group_name_H-M   'P 1'
#
loop_
_entity.id
_entity.type
_entity.pdbx_description
1 polymer ?
#
loop_
_entity_poly.entity_id
_entity_poly.type
_entity_poly.pdbx_seq_one_letter_code
_entity_poly.pdbx_strand_id
1 'polypeptide(L)'
;MSPYAASLLEQEARSLQTRLARVRPFALIEPMVPAAALLPSAQAALERYLVTGRRELQALVAAFQHWLAGARDTASASEAQRRFTFLRLKFNATLTQFDLFNDVITQRSEHENGVWLSGLDAVAADALTLPGDYYRLPPVVCYLDRGPGAAIRRARTRLPGGGENPVAVVRVPRERMIGSGIASSLIHEVGHQGAALLDLVNSLRPELQAMQQSDPARREVWQWWERWISEIVADFWSVARVGVVSTLGLIGVVSLPRVFVFRLSPDDPHPIPWIRVMLSCAMGQALYPHPQWERLANVWHDYYPSATLAPETVDLLARLRHGMPAFVALLTRHRPAALRGKSLPDVLDVAARQPAALSALYRRWEGAPAQMYRAPPSLVFAVLGQARADGQVGPEDENVLLAKLLTHWALRSTLDTSFLCASLDARAPALPRAPLTFH
;
A
#
# COMPACT_ATOMS: atom_id res chain seq x y z
N MET A 1 -25.19 21.68 37.42
CA MET A 1 -24.19 20.73 37.96
C MET A 1 -23.39 21.35 39.10
N SER A 2 -22.62 20.59 39.89
CA SER A 2 -21.72 21.16 40.92
C SER A 2 -20.68 22.11 40.28
N PRO A 3 -20.41 23.30 40.88
CA PRO A 3 -19.38 24.22 40.39
C PRO A 3 -18.00 23.56 40.22
N TYR A 4 -17.66 22.64 41.12
CA TYR A 4 -16.40 21.90 41.08
C TYR A 4 -16.32 20.97 39.85
N ALA A 5 -17.40 20.24 39.55
CA ALA A 5 -17.46 19.36 38.38
C ALA A 5 -17.34 20.15 37.07
N ALA A 6 -17.99 21.30 36.97
CA ALA A 6 -17.86 22.19 35.81
C ALA A 6 -16.43 22.73 35.67
N SER A 7 -15.81 23.17 36.77
CA SER A 7 -14.42 23.66 36.79
C SER A 7 -13.42 22.60 36.33
N LEU A 8 -13.59 21.35 36.77
CA LEU A 8 -12.70 20.25 36.38
C LEU A 8 -12.75 20.00 34.86
N LEU A 9 -13.97 19.94 34.28
CA LEU A 9 -14.15 19.72 32.85
C LEU A 9 -13.63 20.90 32.01
N GLU A 10 -13.77 22.12 32.52
CA GLU A 10 -13.21 23.31 31.89
C GLU A 10 -11.68 23.27 31.87
N GLN A 11 -11.03 22.91 32.98
CA GLN A 11 -9.58 22.75 33.04
C GLN A 11 -9.08 21.66 32.08
N GLU A 12 -9.77 20.53 32.01
CA GLU A 12 -9.47 19.45 31.08
C GLU A 12 -9.61 19.88 29.60
N ALA A 13 -10.65 20.66 29.27
CA ALA A 13 -10.80 21.22 27.93
C ALA A 13 -9.68 22.22 27.58
N ARG A 14 -9.29 23.09 28.52
CA ARG A 14 -8.13 24.00 28.34
C ARG A 14 -6.81 23.23 28.19
N SER A 15 -6.66 22.10 28.88
CA SER A 15 -5.51 21.19 28.72
C SER A 15 -5.45 20.58 27.31
N LEU A 16 -6.59 20.18 26.73
CA LEU A 16 -6.65 19.74 25.33
C LEU A 16 -6.20 20.83 24.36
N GLN A 17 -6.68 22.07 24.56
CA GLN A 17 -6.28 23.22 23.72
C GLN A 17 -4.78 23.50 23.82
N THR A 18 -4.23 23.45 25.03
CA THR A 18 -2.78 23.66 25.29
C THR A 18 -1.94 22.58 24.61
N ARG A 19 -2.38 21.31 24.64
CA ARG A 19 -1.73 20.22 23.91
C ARG A 19 -1.79 20.42 22.40
N LEU A 20 -2.95 20.83 21.87
CA LEU A 20 -3.12 21.09 20.44
C LEU A 20 -2.22 22.22 19.93
N ALA A 21 -1.99 23.24 20.75
CA ALA A 21 -1.08 24.35 20.42
C ALA A 21 0.39 23.91 20.29
N ARG A 22 0.78 22.78 20.90
CA ARG A 22 2.13 22.22 20.79
C ARG A 22 2.34 21.39 19.52
N VAL A 23 1.27 21.06 18.79
CA VAL A 23 1.36 20.32 17.52
C VAL A 23 1.91 21.27 16.45
N ARG A 24 3.15 21.04 16.02
CA ARG A 24 3.85 21.84 15.01
C ARG A 24 3.60 21.31 13.59
N PRO A 25 3.66 22.17 12.57
CA PRO A 25 3.80 21.74 11.17
C PRO A 25 4.92 20.72 11.01
N PHE A 26 4.73 19.73 10.15
CA PHE A 26 5.71 18.69 9.89
C PHE A 26 7.01 19.29 9.30
N ALA A 27 6.88 20.29 8.43
CA ALA A 27 8.00 21.01 7.85
C ALA A 27 8.94 21.70 8.86
N LEU A 28 8.55 21.84 10.14
CA LEU A 28 9.36 22.46 11.19
C LEU A 28 10.06 21.45 12.12
N ILE A 29 9.89 20.14 11.90
CA ILE A 29 10.43 19.09 12.79
C ILE A 29 11.40 18.14 12.09
N GLU A 30 11.84 18.46 10.87
CA GLU A 30 12.45 17.52 9.92
C GLU A 30 13.90 17.87 9.51
N PRO A 31 14.94 17.28 10.14
CA PRO A 31 16.31 17.38 9.65
C PRO A 31 16.65 16.17 8.76
N MET A 32 16.23 16.18 7.50
CA MET A 32 16.59 15.13 6.53
C MET A 32 17.35 15.68 5.32
N VAL A 33 18.12 14.82 4.65
CA VAL A 33 18.74 15.19 3.37
C VAL A 33 17.65 15.38 2.31
N PRO A 34 17.81 16.29 1.33
CA PRO A 34 16.78 16.58 0.34
C PRO A 34 16.30 15.35 -0.45
N ALA A 35 17.16 14.35 -0.66
CA ALA A 35 16.79 13.10 -1.34
C ALA A 35 15.86 12.19 -0.52
N ALA A 36 15.88 12.31 0.82
CA ALA A 36 15.00 11.55 1.72
C ALA A 36 13.64 12.24 1.92
N ALA A 37 13.52 13.51 1.51
CA ALA A 37 12.32 14.31 1.66
C ALA A 37 11.11 13.72 0.95
N LEU A 38 9.95 13.93 1.56
CA LEU A 38 8.68 13.64 0.91
C LEU A 38 8.54 14.50 -0.35
N LEU A 39 7.93 13.92 -1.38
CA LEU A 39 7.53 14.69 -2.56
C LEU A 39 6.60 15.85 -2.14
N PRO A 40 6.68 17.04 -2.76
CA PRO A 40 5.87 18.18 -2.34
C PRO A 40 4.37 17.92 -2.33
N SER A 41 3.88 17.05 -3.22
CA SER A 41 2.47 16.65 -3.23
C SER A 41 2.07 15.89 -1.97
N ALA A 42 2.94 15.01 -1.46
CA ALA A 42 2.73 14.30 -0.21
C ALA A 42 2.85 15.26 0.99
N GLN A 43 3.93 16.05 1.05
CA GLN A 43 4.13 17.04 2.13
C GLN A 43 2.93 17.99 2.22
N ALA A 44 2.53 18.59 1.11
CA ALA A 44 1.42 19.54 1.09
C ALA A 44 0.07 18.87 1.44
N ALA A 45 -0.13 17.60 1.09
CA ALA A 45 -1.33 16.86 1.47
C ALA A 45 -1.37 16.58 2.98
N LEU A 46 -0.24 16.19 3.58
CA LEU A 46 -0.10 15.98 5.02
C LEU A 46 -0.25 17.28 5.81
N GLU A 47 0.38 18.37 5.36
CA GLU A 47 0.26 19.69 6.01
C GLU A 47 -1.17 20.23 5.95
N ARG A 48 -1.86 20.09 4.81
CA ARG A 48 -3.28 20.47 4.72
C ARG A 48 -4.15 19.66 5.66
N TYR A 49 -3.90 18.36 5.77
CA TYR A 49 -4.63 17.49 6.69
C TYR A 49 -4.39 17.91 8.15
N LEU A 50 -3.13 18.19 8.53
CA LEU A 50 -2.77 18.67 9.85
C LEU A 50 -3.45 20.01 10.19
N VAL A 51 -3.36 21.00 9.31
CA VAL A 51 -3.97 22.32 9.50
C VAL A 51 -5.49 22.22 9.64
N THR A 52 -6.13 21.43 8.79
CA THR A 52 -7.59 21.22 8.85
C THR A 52 -8.00 20.53 10.13
N GLY A 53 -7.34 19.43 10.49
CA GLY A 53 -7.62 18.69 11.73
C GLY A 53 -7.38 19.53 12.98
N ARG A 54 -6.32 20.37 13.01
CA ARG A 54 -6.09 21.32 14.12
C ARG A 54 -7.23 22.33 14.24
N ARG A 55 -7.68 22.92 13.13
CA ARG A 55 -8.81 23.87 13.13
C ARG A 55 -10.10 23.21 13.63
N GLU A 56 -10.39 22.00 13.17
CA GLU A 56 -11.58 21.24 13.62
C GLU A 56 -11.53 20.92 15.12
N LEU A 57 -10.40 20.43 15.63
CA LEU A 57 -10.23 20.15 17.06
C LEU A 57 -10.35 21.43 17.90
N GLN A 58 -9.76 22.53 17.45
CA GLN A 58 -9.87 23.82 18.12
C GLN A 58 -11.33 24.29 18.19
N ALA A 59 -12.07 24.19 17.07
CA ALA A 59 -13.48 24.54 17.03
C ALA A 59 -14.32 23.66 17.97
N LEU A 60 -14.04 22.35 18.04
CA LEU A 60 -14.75 21.42 18.94
C LEU A 60 -14.48 21.71 20.41
N VAL A 61 -13.24 22.01 20.78
CA VAL A 61 -12.88 22.37 22.16
C VAL A 61 -13.54 23.70 22.54
N ALA A 62 -13.49 24.70 21.66
CA ALA A 62 -14.14 26.01 21.89
C ALA A 62 -15.66 25.87 22.01
N ALA A 63 -16.29 25.07 21.14
CA ALA A 63 -17.73 24.80 21.21
C ALA A 63 -18.12 24.10 22.52
N PHE A 64 -17.32 23.14 22.99
CA PHE A 64 -17.54 22.49 24.28
C PHE A 64 -17.40 23.48 25.44
N GLN A 65 -16.37 24.32 25.46
CA GLN A 65 -16.17 25.34 26.50
C GLN A 65 -17.34 26.35 26.53
N HIS A 66 -17.77 26.82 25.36
CA HIS A 66 -18.91 27.74 25.25
C HIS A 66 -20.21 27.09 25.75
N TRP A 67 -20.48 25.85 25.31
CA TRP A 67 -21.63 25.07 25.81
C TRP A 67 -21.56 24.86 27.32
N LEU A 68 -20.41 24.47 27.86
CA LEU A 68 -20.23 24.21 29.29
C LEU A 68 -20.49 25.46 30.12
N ALA A 69 -20.08 26.64 29.63
CA ALA A 69 -20.33 27.92 30.29
C ALA A 69 -21.82 28.27 30.34
N GLY A 70 -22.57 28.03 29.27
CA GLY A 70 -24.02 28.31 29.22
C GLY A 70 -24.89 27.24 29.89
N ALA A 71 -24.38 26.02 30.05
CA ALA A 71 -25.13 24.88 30.58
C ALA A 71 -24.83 24.56 32.06
N ARG A 72 -24.13 25.44 32.79
CA ARG A 72 -23.72 25.18 34.18
C ARG A 72 -24.90 24.86 35.10
N ASP A 73 -26.00 25.58 34.92
CA ASP A 73 -27.18 25.47 35.78
C ASP A 73 -28.22 24.47 35.25
N THR A 74 -28.16 24.13 33.96
CA THR A 74 -29.17 23.31 33.28
C THR A 74 -28.70 21.87 33.00
N ALA A 75 -27.41 21.63 32.80
CA ALA A 75 -26.88 20.30 32.53
C ALA A 75 -26.48 19.54 33.81
N SER A 76 -26.59 18.22 33.74
CA SER A 76 -26.04 17.31 34.75
C SER A 76 -24.53 17.11 34.56
N ALA A 77 -23.82 16.75 35.64
CA ALA A 77 -22.40 16.41 35.54
C ALA A 77 -22.16 15.19 34.62
N SER A 78 -23.08 14.21 34.64
CA SER A 78 -23.03 13.05 33.76
C SER A 78 -23.13 13.42 32.28
N GLU A 79 -24.04 14.33 31.93
CA GLU A 79 -24.15 14.83 30.56
C GLU A 79 -22.89 15.57 30.10
N ALA A 80 -22.37 16.46 30.95
CA ALA A 80 -21.16 17.21 30.66
C ALA A 80 -19.94 16.28 30.48
N GLN A 81 -19.80 15.28 31.35
CA GLN A 81 -18.76 14.25 31.26
C GLN A 81 -18.89 13.42 29.98
N ARG A 82 -20.11 13.04 29.59
CA ARG A 82 -20.36 12.30 28.34
C ARG A 82 -19.91 13.10 27.12
N ARG A 83 -20.33 14.36 27.01
CA ARG A 83 -19.94 15.25 25.91
C ARG A 83 -18.43 15.46 25.88
N PHE A 84 -17.80 15.70 27.03
CA PHE A 84 -16.35 15.82 27.14
C PHE A 84 -15.63 14.53 26.72
N THR A 85 -16.15 13.37 27.09
CA THR A 85 -15.56 12.08 26.72
C THR A 85 -15.59 11.86 25.21
N PHE A 86 -16.69 12.21 24.52
CA PHE A 86 -16.75 12.17 23.06
C PHE A 86 -15.72 13.11 22.41
N LEU A 87 -15.59 14.34 22.93
CA LEU A 87 -14.56 15.29 22.50
C LEU A 87 -13.17 14.68 22.66
N ARG A 88 -12.85 14.12 23.84
CA ARG A 88 -11.55 13.52 24.15
C ARG A 88 -11.23 12.32 23.26
N LEU A 89 -12.22 11.46 22.98
CA LEU A 89 -12.05 10.32 22.07
C LEU A 89 -11.73 10.79 20.64
N LYS A 90 -12.47 11.79 20.13
CA LYS A 90 -12.20 12.36 18.80
C LYS A 90 -10.83 13.05 18.75
N PHE A 91 -10.46 13.78 19.81
CA PHE A 91 -9.16 14.42 19.94
C PHE A 91 -8.01 13.41 19.89
N ASN A 92 -8.08 12.36 20.71
CA ASN A 92 -7.06 11.31 20.73
C ASN A 92 -6.97 10.57 19.39
N ALA A 93 -8.12 10.21 18.79
CA ALA A 93 -8.14 9.54 17.49
C ALA A 93 -7.45 10.36 16.39
N THR A 94 -7.64 11.68 16.40
CA THR A 94 -7.01 12.61 15.46
C THR A 94 -5.52 12.77 15.72
N LEU A 95 -5.10 12.92 16.98
CA LEU A 95 -3.68 12.99 17.34
C LEU A 95 -2.92 11.72 16.94
N THR A 96 -3.50 10.54 17.17
CA THR A 96 -2.91 9.28 16.70
C THR A 96 -2.64 9.27 15.19
N GLN A 97 -3.45 9.98 14.39
CA GLN A 97 -3.15 10.13 12.96
C GLN A 97 -1.97 11.05 12.71
N PHE A 98 -1.87 12.16 13.45
CA PHE A 98 -0.72 13.06 13.34
C PHE A 98 0.58 12.37 13.77
N ASP A 99 0.54 11.59 14.83
CA ASP A 99 1.68 10.82 15.33
C ASP A 99 2.13 9.78 14.29
N LEU A 100 1.18 9.07 13.64
CA LEU A 100 1.53 8.15 12.55
C LEU A 100 2.29 8.86 11.41
N PHE A 101 1.83 10.04 10.99
CA PHE A 101 2.52 10.79 9.95
C PHE A 101 3.87 11.33 10.43
N ASN A 102 3.96 11.72 11.71
CA ASN A 102 5.22 12.12 12.32
C ASN A 102 6.23 10.96 12.34
N ASP A 103 5.80 9.74 12.65
CA ASP A 103 6.65 8.55 12.62
C ASP A 103 7.18 8.28 11.20
N VAL A 104 6.29 8.31 10.20
CA VAL A 104 6.64 8.15 8.77
C VAL A 104 7.70 9.16 8.34
N ILE A 105 7.55 10.41 8.77
CA ILE A 105 8.41 11.53 8.44
C ILE A 105 9.74 11.45 9.20
N THR A 106 9.71 11.15 10.49
CA THR A 106 10.90 11.08 11.35
C THR A 106 11.89 10.05 10.82
N GLN A 107 11.40 8.92 10.34
CA GLN A 107 12.23 7.87 9.73
C GLN A 107 12.98 8.33 8.47
N ARG A 108 12.53 9.40 7.80
CA ARG A 108 13.26 10.00 6.68
C ARG A 108 14.58 10.64 7.10
N SER A 109 14.74 10.94 8.39
CA SER A 109 16.00 11.44 8.96
C SER A 109 16.98 10.33 9.32
N GLU A 110 16.59 9.05 9.23
CA GLU A 110 17.51 7.93 9.46
C GLU A 110 18.57 7.86 8.34
N HIS A 111 19.83 7.66 8.74
CA HIS A 111 20.95 7.52 7.81
C HIS A 111 20.70 6.37 6.83
N GLU A 112 20.88 6.63 5.53
CA GLU A 112 20.61 5.76 4.37
C GLU A 112 19.15 5.34 4.18
N ASN A 113 18.49 4.85 5.23
CA ASN A 113 17.11 4.36 5.20
C ASN A 113 16.14 5.41 4.68
N GLY A 114 16.29 6.68 5.10
CA GLY A 114 15.40 7.74 4.63
C GLY A 114 15.45 7.93 3.10
N VAL A 115 16.63 7.77 2.51
CA VAL A 115 16.81 7.87 1.05
C VAL A 115 16.22 6.64 0.35
N TRP A 116 16.42 5.44 0.89
CA TRP A 116 15.81 4.24 0.31
C TRP A 116 14.29 4.23 0.42
N LEU A 117 13.72 4.73 1.52
CA LEU A 117 12.28 4.93 1.65
C LEU A 117 11.74 5.86 0.56
N SER A 118 12.43 6.96 0.27
CA SER A 118 12.08 7.86 -0.84
C SER A 118 12.19 7.16 -2.20
N GLY A 119 13.20 6.32 -2.39
CA GLY A 119 13.30 5.45 -3.57
C GLY A 119 12.11 4.48 -3.69
N LEU A 120 11.65 3.92 -2.59
CA LEU A 120 10.48 3.04 -2.56
C LEU A 120 9.17 3.79 -2.83
N ASP A 121 9.05 5.06 -2.43
CA ASP A 121 7.92 5.93 -2.82
C ASP A 121 7.81 6.01 -4.35
N ALA A 122 8.94 6.19 -5.03
CA ALA A 122 9.00 6.23 -6.49
C ALA A 122 8.59 4.88 -7.11
N VAL A 123 9.01 3.76 -6.51
CA VAL A 123 8.59 2.41 -6.94
C VAL A 123 7.09 2.21 -6.77
N ALA A 124 6.55 2.63 -5.62
CA ALA A 124 5.13 2.49 -5.32
C ALA A 124 4.26 3.35 -6.25
N ALA A 125 4.69 4.59 -6.52
CA ALA A 125 4.03 5.48 -7.46
C ALA A 125 4.06 4.93 -8.89
N ASP A 126 5.20 4.41 -9.35
CA ASP A 126 5.33 3.78 -10.67
C ASP A 126 4.42 2.53 -10.79
N ALA A 127 4.42 1.67 -9.77
CA ALA A 127 3.57 0.47 -9.74
C ALA A 127 2.06 0.80 -9.74
N LEU A 128 1.67 1.97 -9.25
CA LEU A 128 0.29 2.47 -9.29
C LEU A 128 -0.03 3.20 -10.61
N THR A 129 0.95 3.63 -11.39
CA THR A 129 0.71 4.45 -12.59
C THR A 129 0.14 3.62 -13.74
N LEU A 130 -1.05 3.97 -14.24
CA LEU A 130 -1.66 3.33 -15.40
C LEU A 130 -1.72 4.29 -16.61
N PRO A 131 -1.34 3.85 -17.83
CA PRO A 131 -1.49 4.65 -19.03
C PRO A 131 -2.97 4.83 -19.38
N GLY A 132 -3.42 6.08 -19.52
CA GLY A 132 -4.78 6.41 -19.95
C GLY A 132 -5.64 7.11 -18.91
N ASP A 133 -5.09 7.60 -17.80
CA ASP A 133 -5.79 8.47 -16.84
C ASP A 133 -7.07 7.86 -16.25
N TYR A 134 -7.04 6.56 -15.90
CA TYR A 134 -8.20 5.88 -15.28
C TYR A 134 -8.55 6.44 -13.89
N TYR A 135 -7.59 7.05 -13.21
CA TYR A 135 -7.78 7.73 -11.94
C TYR A 135 -6.66 8.74 -11.68
N ARG A 136 -6.93 9.71 -10.80
CA ARG A 136 -5.89 10.61 -10.29
C ARG A 136 -5.02 9.85 -9.29
N LEU A 137 -3.72 9.77 -9.53
CA LEU A 137 -2.75 9.16 -8.62
C LEU A 137 -2.74 9.88 -7.26
N PRO A 138 -2.98 9.18 -6.13
CA PRO A 138 -2.71 9.74 -4.81
C PRO A 138 -1.20 9.75 -4.52
N PRO A 139 -0.70 10.66 -3.66
CA PRO A 139 0.65 10.53 -3.14
C PRO A 139 0.80 9.22 -2.35
N VAL A 140 1.95 8.57 -2.48
CA VAL A 140 2.27 7.32 -1.77
C VAL A 140 3.56 7.54 -0.99
N VAL A 141 3.59 7.04 0.25
CA VAL A 141 4.70 7.20 1.18
C VAL A 141 4.99 5.88 1.87
N CYS A 142 6.22 5.40 1.78
CA CYS A 142 6.72 4.22 2.45
C CYS A 142 7.29 4.58 3.82
N TYR A 143 7.16 3.67 4.78
CA TYR A 143 7.84 3.76 6.08
C TYR A 143 8.16 2.37 6.61
N LEU A 144 9.10 2.30 7.55
CA LEU A 144 9.53 1.08 8.22
C LEU A 144 8.70 0.80 9.47
N ASP A 145 8.43 -0.48 9.69
CA ASP A 145 7.89 -0.98 10.96
C ASP A 145 8.54 -2.31 11.33
N ARG A 146 8.42 -2.69 12.60
CA ARG A 146 8.81 -4.00 13.10
C ARG A 146 7.60 -4.93 12.97
N GLY A 147 7.58 -5.78 11.97
CA GLY A 147 6.48 -6.72 11.78
C GLY A 147 6.73 -7.74 10.68
N PRO A 148 5.96 -8.84 10.66
CA PRO A 148 6.19 -9.96 9.75
C PRO A 148 5.80 -9.68 8.28
N GLY A 149 5.18 -8.54 7.97
CA GLY A 149 4.71 -8.24 6.62
C GLY A 149 4.43 -6.76 6.35
N ALA A 150 4.40 -6.42 5.07
CA ALA A 150 3.95 -5.11 4.60
C ALA A 150 2.47 -4.90 4.93
N ALA A 151 2.02 -3.65 4.89
CA ALA A 151 0.61 -3.30 5.01
C ALA A 151 0.38 -1.92 4.43
N ILE A 152 -0.77 -1.67 3.84
CA ILE A 152 -1.15 -0.35 3.34
C ILE A 152 -2.28 0.28 4.12
N ARG A 153 -2.09 1.56 4.42
CA ARG A 153 -3.18 2.48 4.71
C ARG A 153 -3.49 3.29 3.46
N ARG A 154 -4.56 2.91 2.76
CA ARG A 154 -4.94 3.52 1.48
C ARG A 154 -5.29 5.00 1.61
N ALA A 155 -4.94 5.79 0.61
CA ALA A 155 -5.42 7.14 0.42
C ALA A 155 -6.93 7.16 0.16
N ARG A 156 -7.58 8.29 0.44
CA ARG A 156 -9.02 8.51 0.20
C ARG A 156 -9.91 7.50 0.93
N THR A 157 -9.41 6.99 2.06
CA THR A 157 -10.19 6.17 2.99
C THR A 157 -10.40 6.94 4.28
N ARG A 158 -11.52 6.67 4.96
CA ARG A 158 -11.88 7.38 6.18
C ARG A 158 -10.89 7.09 7.31
N LEU A 159 -10.37 8.14 7.95
CA LEU A 159 -9.51 8.00 9.12
C LEU A 159 -10.33 8.02 10.43
N PRO A 160 -9.89 7.28 11.48
CA PRO A 160 -10.36 7.49 12.84
C PRO A 160 -10.11 8.93 13.26
N GLY A 161 -11.13 9.61 13.78
CA GLY A 161 -11.08 11.05 14.06
C GLY A 161 -11.75 11.92 12.99
N GLY A 162 -11.96 11.39 11.77
CA GLY A 162 -12.61 12.09 10.66
C GLY A 162 -11.66 12.40 9.50
N GLY A 163 -12.23 12.90 8.41
CA GLY A 163 -11.48 13.16 7.18
C GLY A 163 -11.09 11.91 6.38
N GLU A 164 -10.54 12.17 5.20
CA GLU A 164 -9.97 11.15 4.34
C GLU A 164 -8.45 11.13 4.50
N ASN A 165 -7.86 9.94 4.34
CA ASN A 165 -6.42 9.77 4.36
C ASN A 165 -5.78 10.50 3.16
N PRO A 166 -4.94 11.53 3.38
CA PRO A 166 -4.43 12.38 2.31
C PRO A 166 -3.39 11.68 1.42
N VAL A 167 -2.71 10.66 1.94
CA VAL A 167 -1.64 9.93 1.28
C VAL A 167 -1.80 8.44 1.54
N ALA A 168 -1.39 7.59 0.59
CA ALA A 168 -1.31 6.16 0.83
C ALA A 168 -0.02 5.89 1.61
N VAL A 169 -0.14 5.28 2.79
CA VAL A 169 1.02 4.96 3.63
C VAL A 169 1.28 3.47 3.52
N VAL A 170 2.44 3.08 2.97
CA VAL A 170 2.84 1.68 2.83
C VAL A 170 3.90 1.35 3.87
N ARG A 171 3.58 0.41 4.73
CA ARG A 171 4.49 -0.17 5.69
C ARG A 171 5.39 -1.20 5.02
N VAL A 172 6.69 -1.08 5.25
CA VAL A 172 7.73 -1.95 4.72
C VAL A 172 8.49 -2.62 5.87
N PRO A 173 8.64 -3.96 5.88
CA PRO A 173 9.45 -4.64 6.89
C PRO A 173 10.93 -4.24 6.76
N ARG A 174 11.54 -3.80 7.87
CA ARG A 174 12.93 -3.29 7.88
C ARG A 174 13.94 -4.30 7.36
N GLU A 175 13.78 -5.57 7.72
CA GLU A 175 14.67 -6.66 7.34
C GLU A 175 14.60 -7.03 5.85
N ARG A 176 13.57 -6.57 5.13
CA ARG A 176 13.33 -6.88 3.72
C ARG A 176 13.37 -5.67 2.81
N MET A 177 13.73 -4.48 3.31
CA MET A 177 13.64 -3.20 2.58
C MET A 177 14.35 -3.18 1.21
N ILE A 178 15.39 -4.00 1.01
CA ILE A 178 16.15 -4.09 -0.25
C ILE A 178 16.14 -5.54 -0.76
N GLY A 179 15.91 -5.70 -2.06
CA GLY A 179 15.90 -6.98 -2.76
C GLY A 179 14.60 -7.22 -3.54
N SER A 180 14.55 -8.28 -4.35
CA SER A 180 13.33 -8.65 -5.08
C SER A 180 12.15 -9.00 -4.16
N GLY A 181 12.42 -9.44 -2.93
CA GLY A 181 11.39 -9.74 -1.93
C GLY A 181 10.53 -8.53 -1.52
N ILE A 182 11.09 -7.31 -1.48
CA ILE A 182 10.29 -6.10 -1.20
C ILE A 182 9.33 -5.80 -2.33
N ALA A 183 9.71 -6.02 -3.59
CA ALA A 183 8.86 -5.71 -4.73
C ALA A 183 7.53 -6.48 -4.67
N SER A 184 7.57 -7.76 -4.29
CA SER A 184 6.36 -8.58 -4.15
C SER A 184 5.38 -7.96 -3.14
N SER A 185 5.85 -7.70 -1.91
CA SER A 185 5.01 -7.19 -0.82
C SER A 185 4.61 -5.72 -1.03
N LEU A 186 5.53 -4.84 -1.41
CA LEU A 186 5.25 -3.44 -1.72
C LEU A 186 4.20 -3.30 -2.83
N ILE A 187 4.35 -4.06 -3.92
CA ILE A 187 3.44 -3.92 -5.06
C ILE A 187 2.09 -4.60 -4.79
N HIS A 188 2.06 -5.66 -3.97
CA HIS A 188 0.82 -6.20 -3.44
C HIS A 188 0.04 -5.13 -2.66
N GLU A 189 0.70 -4.44 -1.72
CA GLU A 189 0.10 -3.33 -0.97
C GLU A 189 -0.41 -2.20 -1.89
N VAL A 190 0.40 -1.79 -2.87
CA VAL A 190 -0.02 -0.83 -3.90
C VAL A 190 -1.21 -1.36 -4.72
N GLY A 191 -1.27 -2.67 -4.95
CA GLY A 191 -2.38 -3.35 -5.60
C GLY A 191 -3.71 -3.13 -4.88
N HIS A 192 -3.74 -3.12 -3.55
CA HIS A 192 -4.96 -2.77 -2.81
C HIS A 192 -5.40 -1.32 -3.04
N GLN A 193 -4.46 -0.38 -3.19
CA GLN A 193 -4.77 1.00 -3.54
C GLN A 193 -5.33 1.10 -4.96
N GLY A 194 -4.70 0.44 -5.93
CA GLY A 194 -5.17 0.38 -7.31
C GLY A 194 -6.55 -0.25 -7.43
N ALA A 195 -6.78 -1.35 -6.70
CA ALA A 195 -8.07 -2.04 -6.65
C ALA A 195 -9.19 -1.17 -6.08
N ALA A 196 -8.89 -0.35 -5.07
CA ALA A 196 -9.85 0.61 -4.52
C ALA A 196 -10.18 1.73 -5.51
N LEU A 197 -9.17 2.27 -6.20
CA LEU A 197 -9.35 3.37 -7.15
C LEU A 197 -10.16 2.96 -8.38
N LEU A 198 -10.13 1.68 -8.74
CA LEU A 198 -10.86 1.10 -9.87
C LEU A 198 -12.12 0.32 -9.47
N ASP A 199 -12.45 0.30 -8.18
CA ASP A 199 -13.57 -0.46 -7.60
C ASP A 199 -13.60 -1.96 -8.00
N LEU A 200 -12.41 -2.57 -8.12
CA LEU A 200 -12.25 -3.90 -8.71
C LEU A 200 -12.99 -4.99 -7.93
N VAL A 201 -12.87 -4.98 -6.60
CA VAL A 201 -13.49 -5.99 -5.73
C VAL A 201 -15.02 -5.99 -5.90
N ASN A 202 -15.64 -4.81 -5.89
CA ASN A 202 -17.09 -4.71 -6.04
C ASN A 202 -17.54 -5.06 -7.46
N SER A 203 -16.70 -4.81 -8.47
CA SER A 203 -16.99 -5.23 -9.84
C SER A 203 -16.86 -6.75 -10.08
N LEU A 204 -16.02 -7.45 -9.32
CA LEU A 204 -15.77 -8.89 -9.46
C LEU A 204 -16.75 -9.77 -8.68
N ARG A 205 -17.25 -9.28 -7.54
CA ARG A 205 -18.18 -10.05 -6.69
C ARG A 205 -19.43 -10.54 -7.43
N PRO A 206 -20.15 -9.72 -8.22
CA PRO A 206 -21.31 -10.18 -8.98
C PRO A 206 -20.98 -11.32 -9.95
N GLU A 207 -19.82 -11.27 -10.62
CA GLU A 207 -19.37 -12.33 -11.52
C GLU A 207 -19.11 -13.64 -10.76
N LEU A 208 -18.46 -13.57 -9.60
CA LEU A 208 -18.22 -14.74 -8.75
C LEU A 208 -19.51 -15.34 -8.19
N GLN A 209 -20.48 -14.50 -7.83
CA GLN A 209 -21.81 -14.92 -7.38
C GLN A 209 -22.61 -15.58 -8.52
N ALA A 210 -22.48 -15.08 -9.75
CA ALA A 210 -23.08 -15.72 -10.93
C ALA A 210 -22.46 -17.11 -11.18
N MET A 211 -21.14 -17.26 -11.00
CA MET A 211 -20.48 -18.57 -11.08
C MET A 211 -20.98 -19.55 -10.01
N GLN A 212 -21.24 -19.10 -8.77
CA GLN A 212 -21.84 -19.92 -7.71
C GLN A 212 -23.24 -20.45 -8.03
N GLN A 213 -24.01 -19.68 -8.80
CA GLN A 213 -25.37 -20.04 -9.21
C GLN A 213 -25.35 -21.01 -10.41
N SER A 214 -24.46 -20.76 -11.38
CA SER A 214 -24.36 -21.55 -12.61
C SER A 214 -23.68 -22.91 -12.45
N ASP A 215 -22.81 -23.08 -11.44
CA ASP A 215 -22.13 -24.34 -11.14
C ASP A 215 -22.34 -24.76 -9.67
N PRO A 216 -23.51 -25.37 -9.33
CA PRO A 216 -23.81 -25.79 -7.97
C PRO A 216 -22.78 -26.78 -7.40
N ALA A 217 -22.16 -27.60 -8.24
CA ALA A 217 -21.16 -28.58 -7.82
C ALA A 217 -19.86 -27.92 -7.34
N ARG A 218 -19.54 -26.72 -7.84
CA ARG A 218 -18.35 -25.93 -7.43
C ARG A 218 -18.70 -24.72 -6.59
N ARG A 219 -19.94 -24.62 -6.09
CA ARG A 219 -20.40 -23.46 -5.30
C ARG A 219 -19.45 -23.09 -4.16
N GLU A 220 -19.02 -24.08 -3.37
CA GLU A 220 -18.10 -23.85 -2.24
C GLU A 220 -16.75 -23.27 -2.70
N VAL A 221 -16.21 -23.73 -3.82
CA VAL A 221 -14.94 -23.23 -4.38
C VAL A 221 -15.06 -21.77 -4.78
N TRP A 222 -16.16 -21.39 -5.45
CA TRP A 222 -16.40 -20.00 -5.83
C TRP A 222 -16.66 -19.08 -4.63
N GLN A 223 -17.26 -19.59 -3.56
CA GLN A 223 -17.42 -18.85 -2.29
C GLN A 223 -16.07 -18.52 -1.66
N TRP A 224 -15.12 -19.46 -1.68
CA TRP A 224 -13.75 -19.19 -1.21
C TRP A 224 -13.04 -18.14 -2.07
N TRP A 225 -13.16 -18.22 -3.40
CA TRP A 225 -12.60 -17.19 -4.27
C TRP A 225 -13.21 -15.81 -4.07
N GLU A 226 -14.53 -15.72 -3.87
CA GLU A 226 -15.21 -14.47 -3.53
C GLU A 226 -14.72 -13.90 -2.21
N ARG A 227 -14.55 -14.75 -1.19
CA ARG A 227 -14.06 -14.34 0.12
C ARG A 227 -12.66 -13.75 0.05
N TRP A 228 -11.78 -14.35 -0.73
CA TRP A 228 -10.38 -13.95 -0.85
C TRP A 228 -10.10 -12.90 -1.93
N ILE A 229 -11.13 -12.40 -2.62
CA ILE A 229 -10.96 -11.60 -3.84
C ILE A 229 -10.16 -10.32 -3.62
N SER A 230 -10.25 -9.69 -2.44
CA SER A 230 -9.48 -8.48 -2.13
C SER A 230 -7.97 -8.71 -2.11
N GLU A 231 -7.55 -9.87 -1.59
CA GLU A 231 -6.15 -10.30 -1.53
C GLU A 231 -5.66 -10.81 -2.88
N ILE A 232 -6.51 -11.55 -3.58
CA ILE A 232 -6.18 -12.10 -4.89
C ILE A 232 -5.95 -10.99 -5.92
N VAL A 233 -6.77 -9.94 -5.91
CA VAL A 233 -6.59 -8.80 -6.83
C VAL A 233 -5.28 -8.06 -6.55
N ALA A 234 -4.87 -7.96 -5.29
CA ALA A 234 -3.59 -7.37 -4.92
C ALA A 234 -2.41 -8.26 -5.37
N ASP A 235 -2.50 -9.58 -5.18
CA ASP A 235 -1.52 -10.54 -5.71
C ASP A 235 -1.44 -10.47 -7.24
N PHE A 236 -2.59 -10.41 -7.93
CA PHE A 236 -2.67 -10.27 -9.38
C PHE A 236 -1.94 -9.00 -9.85
N TRP A 237 -2.16 -7.87 -9.17
CA TRP A 237 -1.47 -6.62 -9.47
C TRP A 237 0.05 -6.77 -9.35
N SER A 238 0.51 -7.43 -8.28
CA SER A 238 1.93 -7.70 -8.06
C SER A 238 2.52 -8.60 -9.15
N VAL A 239 1.86 -9.71 -9.50
CA VAL A 239 2.29 -10.59 -10.60
C VAL A 239 2.32 -9.83 -11.93
N ALA A 240 1.28 -9.05 -12.24
CA ALA A 240 1.21 -8.27 -13.47
C ALA A 240 2.31 -7.19 -13.57
N ARG A 241 2.82 -6.66 -12.45
CA ARG A 241 3.90 -5.67 -12.47
C ARG A 241 5.28 -6.29 -12.48
N VAL A 242 5.56 -7.30 -11.66
CA VAL A 242 6.94 -7.79 -11.47
C VAL A 242 7.12 -9.25 -11.85
N GLY A 243 6.12 -9.89 -12.43
CA GLY A 243 6.23 -11.24 -12.95
C GLY A 243 6.63 -12.24 -11.88
N VAL A 244 7.63 -13.07 -12.17
CA VAL A 244 8.10 -14.16 -11.31
C VAL A 244 8.54 -13.70 -9.92
N VAL A 245 9.00 -12.45 -9.83
CA VAL A 245 9.43 -11.81 -8.59
C VAL A 245 8.32 -11.75 -7.55
N SER A 246 7.08 -11.51 -7.98
CA SER A 246 5.93 -11.49 -7.09
C SER A 246 5.78 -12.83 -6.39
N THR A 247 5.81 -13.93 -7.15
CA THR A 247 5.64 -15.28 -6.63
C THR A 247 6.83 -15.74 -5.77
N LEU A 248 8.06 -15.44 -6.18
CA LEU A 248 9.25 -15.73 -5.37
C LEU A 248 9.24 -14.99 -4.03
N GLY A 249 8.86 -13.70 -4.05
CA GLY A 249 8.72 -12.91 -2.83
C GLY A 249 7.57 -13.44 -1.95
N LEU A 250 6.44 -13.85 -2.55
CA LEU A 250 5.34 -14.47 -1.82
C LEU A 250 5.78 -15.76 -1.12
N ILE A 251 6.50 -16.65 -1.82
CA ILE A 251 7.08 -17.86 -1.23
C ILE A 251 7.93 -17.49 0.00
N GLY A 252 8.83 -16.50 -0.14
CA GLY A 252 9.64 -16.03 0.99
C GLY A 252 8.84 -15.50 2.19
N VAL A 253 7.64 -14.96 1.98
CA VAL A 253 6.75 -14.48 3.05
C VAL A 253 6.01 -15.63 3.72
N VAL A 254 5.58 -16.64 2.96
CA VAL A 254 4.63 -17.67 3.43
C VAL A 254 5.27 -19.05 3.63
N SER A 255 6.57 -19.18 3.43
CA SER A 255 7.38 -20.32 3.85
C SER A 255 7.42 -20.44 5.39
N LEU A 256 6.36 -21.02 5.94
CA LEU A 256 6.14 -21.19 7.38
C LEU A 256 6.18 -22.69 7.77
N PRO A 257 6.22 -23.03 9.07
CA PRO A 257 5.96 -24.39 9.51
C PRO A 257 4.65 -24.93 8.94
N ARG A 258 4.64 -26.22 8.58
CA ARG A 258 3.56 -26.87 7.83
C ARG A 258 2.15 -26.62 8.37
N VAL A 259 1.99 -26.60 9.69
CA VAL A 259 0.70 -26.33 10.36
C VAL A 259 0.08 -24.99 9.93
N PHE A 260 0.91 -23.97 9.67
CA PHE A 260 0.43 -22.66 9.23
C PHE A 260 0.17 -22.60 7.73
N VAL A 261 0.93 -23.36 6.93
CA VAL A 261 0.80 -23.36 5.46
C VAL A 261 -0.52 -23.95 4.98
N PHE A 262 -1.06 -24.92 5.72
CA PHE A 262 -2.33 -25.57 5.43
C PHE A 262 -3.49 -25.10 6.32
N ARG A 263 -3.28 -24.09 7.18
CA ARG A 263 -4.31 -23.60 8.08
C ARG A 263 -5.38 -22.84 7.30
N LEU A 264 -6.57 -23.40 7.22
CA LEU A 264 -7.76 -22.68 6.79
C LEU A 264 -8.40 -21.97 7.99
N SER A 265 -8.56 -20.67 7.89
CA SER A 265 -9.38 -19.88 8.82
C SER A 265 -10.47 -19.21 8.02
N PRO A 266 -11.75 -19.33 8.42
CA PRO A 266 -12.80 -18.52 7.81
C PRO A 266 -12.43 -17.04 7.92
N ASP A 267 -12.07 -16.52 9.10
CA ASP A 267 -11.90 -15.08 9.30
C ASP A 267 -10.67 -14.47 8.61
N ASP A 268 -9.79 -15.28 8.01
CA ASP A 268 -8.66 -14.81 7.23
C ASP A 268 -9.09 -14.41 5.81
N PRO A 269 -8.87 -13.15 5.38
CA PRO A 269 -9.18 -12.72 4.03
C PRO A 269 -8.21 -13.30 2.98
N HIS A 270 -7.10 -13.92 3.38
CA HIS A 270 -6.14 -14.49 2.44
C HIS A 270 -6.50 -15.93 2.05
N PRO A 271 -6.23 -16.35 0.80
CA PRO A 271 -6.12 -17.76 0.49
C PRO A 271 -5.09 -18.40 1.40
N ILE A 272 -5.33 -19.64 1.82
CA ILE A 272 -4.35 -20.38 2.61
C ILE A 272 -2.99 -20.38 1.88
N PRO A 273 -1.86 -20.26 2.60
CA PRO A 273 -0.54 -20.09 1.99
C PRO A 273 -0.25 -21.04 0.83
N TRP A 274 -0.60 -22.32 1.01
CA TRP A 274 -0.36 -23.31 -0.03
C TRP A 274 -1.11 -23.01 -1.34
N ILE A 275 -2.40 -22.64 -1.25
CA ILE A 275 -3.22 -22.27 -2.41
C ILE A 275 -2.80 -20.92 -2.98
N ARG A 276 -2.43 -19.96 -2.12
CA ARG A 276 -2.01 -18.62 -2.55
C ARG A 276 -0.80 -18.67 -3.49
N VAL A 277 0.22 -19.47 -3.16
CA VAL A 277 1.39 -19.67 -4.04
C VAL A 277 0.99 -20.35 -5.35
N MET A 278 0.20 -21.42 -5.29
CA MET A 278 -0.27 -22.12 -6.49
C MET A 278 -1.10 -21.21 -7.40
N LEU A 279 -1.95 -20.36 -6.82
CA LEU A 279 -2.73 -19.35 -7.54
C LEU A 279 -1.82 -18.28 -8.15
N SER A 280 -0.79 -17.83 -7.44
CA SER A 280 0.22 -16.90 -7.96
C SER A 280 0.92 -17.48 -9.20
N CYS A 281 1.32 -18.76 -9.16
CA CYS A 281 1.88 -19.45 -10.34
C CYS A 281 0.86 -19.55 -11.49
N ALA A 282 -0.40 -19.86 -11.21
CA ALA A 282 -1.44 -19.97 -12.24
C ALA A 282 -1.76 -18.62 -12.90
N MET A 283 -1.83 -17.54 -12.11
CA MET A 283 -1.95 -16.17 -12.62
C MET A 283 -0.72 -15.80 -13.46
N GLY A 284 0.48 -16.12 -12.97
CA GLY A 284 1.73 -15.94 -13.70
C GLY A 284 1.73 -16.65 -15.05
N GLN A 285 1.33 -17.91 -15.10
CA GLN A 285 1.21 -18.69 -16.35
C GLN A 285 0.20 -18.09 -17.33
N ALA A 286 -0.91 -17.54 -16.84
CA ALA A 286 -1.92 -16.92 -17.69
C ALA A 286 -1.47 -15.57 -18.27
N LEU A 287 -0.71 -14.79 -17.51
CA LEU A 287 -0.18 -13.49 -17.94
C LEU A 287 1.10 -13.61 -18.77
N TYR A 288 1.92 -14.60 -18.44
CA TYR A 288 3.27 -14.81 -18.95
C TYR A 288 3.53 -16.29 -19.24
N PRO A 289 2.96 -16.87 -20.31
CA PRO A 289 3.13 -18.30 -20.59
C PRO A 289 4.61 -18.71 -20.66
N HIS A 290 5.09 -19.44 -19.65
CA HIS A 290 6.49 -19.80 -19.53
C HIS A 290 6.70 -20.99 -18.56
N PRO A 291 7.58 -21.96 -18.85
CA PRO A 291 7.76 -23.14 -17.99
C PRO A 291 8.22 -22.85 -16.55
N GLN A 292 8.67 -21.62 -16.24
CA GLN A 292 9.07 -21.25 -14.88
C GLN A 292 7.95 -21.42 -13.84
N TRP A 293 6.70 -21.19 -14.23
CA TRP A 293 5.57 -21.23 -13.30
C TRP A 293 5.28 -22.66 -12.84
N GLU A 294 5.36 -23.61 -13.77
CA GLU A 294 5.25 -25.04 -13.45
C GLU A 294 6.42 -25.49 -12.56
N ARG A 295 7.66 -25.06 -12.87
CA ARG A 295 8.82 -25.37 -12.01
C ARG A 295 8.62 -24.85 -10.58
N LEU A 296 8.15 -23.61 -10.41
CA LEU A 296 7.89 -23.03 -9.08
C LEU A 296 6.76 -23.73 -8.35
N ALA A 297 5.68 -24.08 -9.06
CA ALA A 297 4.57 -24.84 -8.49
C ALA A 297 5.03 -26.23 -7.98
N ASN A 298 5.90 -26.91 -8.73
CA ASN A 298 6.47 -28.20 -8.33
C ASN A 298 7.39 -28.06 -7.11
N VAL A 299 8.30 -27.09 -7.10
CA VAL A 299 9.16 -26.82 -5.92
C VAL A 299 8.33 -26.54 -4.68
N TRP A 300 7.27 -25.73 -4.80
CA TRP A 300 6.38 -25.45 -3.67
C TRP A 300 5.64 -26.69 -3.18
N HIS A 301 5.21 -27.56 -4.10
CA HIS A 301 4.61 -28.84 -3.75
C HIS A 301 5.59 -29.74 -2.99
N ASP A 302 6.85 -29.81 -3.44
CA ASP A 302 7.90 -30.62 -2.82
C ASP A 302 8.28 -30.13 -1.42
N TYR A 303 8.28 -28.81 -1.20
CA TYR A 303 8.47 -28.23 0.14
C TYR A 303 7.32 -28.56 1.11
N TYR A 304 6.11 -28.75 0.60
CA TYR A 304 4.91 -28.97 1.38
C TYR A 304 4.07 -30.15 0.85
N PRO A 305 4.52 -31.40 1.07
CA PRO A 305 3.80 -32.57 0.60
C PRO A 305 2.46 -32.72 1.34
N SER A 306 1.42 -33.05 0.58
CA SER A 306 0.04 -33.21 1.09
C SER A 306 -0.25 -34.60 1.67
N ALA A 307 0.66 -35.57 1.51
CA ALA A 307 0.43 -36.99 1.80
C ALA A 307 0.01 -37.31 3.25
N THR A 308 0.38 -36.46 4.22
CA THR A 308 0.07 -36.66 5.64
C THR A 308 -0.93 -35.65 6.19
N LEU A 309 -1.68 -34.97 5.31
CA LEU A 309 -2.80 -34.11 5.70
C LEU A 309 -4.07 -34.94 5.93
N ALA A 310 -5.02 -34.38 6.67
CA ALA A 310 -6.34 -34.98 6.81
C ALA A 310 -7.04 -35.09 5.43
N PRO A 311 -7.78 -36.18 5.15
CA PRO A 311 -8.43 -36.40 3.85
C PRO A 311 -9.30 -35.24 3.39
N GLU A 312 -10.03 -34.59 4.31
CA GLU A 312 -10.91 -33.46 4.03
C GLU A 312 -10.13 -32.23 3.54
N THR A 313 -8.93 -32.02 4.09
CA THR A 313 -8.05 -30.93 3.65
C THR A 313 -7.50 -31.21 2.26
N VAL A 314 -7.09 -32.45 1.99
CA VAL A 314 -6.59 -32.88 0.67
C VAL A 314 -7.67 -32.71 -0.39
N ASP A 315 -8.90 -33.12 -0.10
CA ASP A 315 -10.04 -32.98 -1.00
C ASP A 315 -10.35 -31.49 -1.30
N LEU A 316 -10.42 -30.64 -0.27
CA LEU A 316 -10.65 -29.20 -0.46
C LEU A 316 -9.55 -28.56 -1.33
N LEU A 317 -8.29 -28.86 -1.06
CA LEU A 317 -7.15 -28.37 -1.85
C LEU A 317 -7.25 -28.81 -3.32
N ALA A 318 -7.63 -30.07 -3.56
CA ALA A 318 -7.83 -30.60 -4.90
C ALA A 318 -8.98 -29.88 -5.64
N ARG A 319 -10.12 -29.66 -4.97
CA ARG A 319 -11.26 -28.93 -5.53
C ARG A 319 -10.92 -27.47 -5.85
N LEU A 320 -10.22 -26.77 -4.94
CA LEU A 320 -9.73 -25.41 -5.18
C LEU A 320 -8.78 -25.38 -6.40
N ARG A 321 -7.79 -26.27 -6.46
CA ARG A 321 -6.88 -26.36 -7.63
C ARG A 321 -7.60 -26.67 -8.93
N HIS A 322 -8.61 -27.53 -8.89
CA HIS A 322 -9.39 -27.87 -10.08
C HIS A 322 -10.23 -26.68 -10.59
N GLY A 323 -10.76 -25.85 -9.69
CA GLY A 323 -11.50 -24.63 -10.05
C GLY A 323 -10.61 -23.44 -10.48
N MET A 324 -9.32 -23.49 -10.15
CA MET A 324 -8.38 -22.39 -10.34
C MET A 324 -8.25 -21.90 -11.80
N PRO A 325 -8.17 -22.76 -12.85
CA PRO A 325 -8.05 -22.28 -14.23
C PRO A 325 -9.26 -21.44 -14.67
N ALA A 326 -10.47 -21.82 -14.28
CA ALA A 326 -11.68 -21.06 -14.60
C ALA A 326 -11.70 -19.70 -13.88
N PHE A 327 -11.29 -19.67 -12.61
CA PHE A 327 -11.19 -18.44 -11.84
C PHE A 327 -10.12 -17.48 -12.39
N VAL A 328 -8.93 -17.98 -12.75
CA VAL A 328 -7.88 -17.15 -13.38
C VAL A 328 -8.33 -16.63 -14.75
N ALA A 329 -9.06 -17.44 -15.53
CA ALA A 329 -9.64 -16.98 -16.79
C ALA A 329 -10.66 -15.86 -16.58
N LEU A 330 -11.49 -15.93 -15.52
CA LEU A 330 -12.40 -14.85 -15.14
C LEU A 330 -11.63 -13.57 -14.77
N LEU A 331 -10.62 -13.67 -13.89
CA LEU A 331 -9.81 -12.51 -13.48
C LEU A 331 -9.12 -11.81 -14.66
N THR A 332 -8.49 -12.59 -15.54
CA THR A 332 -7.73 -12.05 -16.68
C THR A 332 -8.62 -11.42 -17.75
N ARG A 333 -9.87 -11.89 -17.88
CA ARG A 333 -10.83 -11.39 -18.88
C ARG A 333 -11.79 -10.34 -18.33
N HIS A 334 -11.82 -10.13 -17.02
CA HIS A 334 -12.70 -9.15 -16.38
C HIS A 334 -12.46 -7.74 -16.93
N ARG A 335 -13.55 -7.06 -17.28
CA ARG A 335 -13.54 -5.70 -17.86
C ARG A 335 -14.42 -4.77 -17.02
N PRO A 336 -13.91 -4.28 -15.88
CA PRO A 336 -14.66 -3.37 -15.04
C PRO A 336 -14.96 -2.06 -15.79
N ALA A 337 -16.10 -1.44 -15.50
CA ALA A 337 -16.52 -0.20 -16.15
C ALA A 337 -15.46 0.92 -16.04
N ALA A 338 -14.76 1.00 -14.90
CA ALA A 338 -13.68 1.96 -14.66
C ALA A 338 -12.53 1.87 -15.69
N LEU A 339 -12.32 0.70 -16.30
CA LEU A 339 -11.29 0.50 -17.33
C LEU A 339 -11.79 0.72 -18.77
N ARG A 340 -13.03 1.21 -18.95
CA ARG A 340 -13.57 1.63 -20.25
C ARG A 340 -13.41 0.56 -21.34
N GLY A 341 -13.75 -0.68 -21.01
CA GLY A 341 -13.72 -1.82 -21.92
C GLY A 341 -12.36 -2.53 -22.02
N LYS A 342 -11.34 -2.11 -21.26
CA LYS A 342 -10.06 -2.81 -21.12
C LYS A 342 -10.06 -3.76 -19.92
N SER A 343 -9.21 -4.77 -20.00
CA SER A 343 -8.91 -5.69 -18.90
C SER A 343 -7.74 -5.17 -18.05
N LEU A 344 -7.53 -5.74 -16.85
CA LEU A 344 -6.35 -5.41 -16.04
C LEU A 344 -5.01 -5.72 -16.75
N PRO A 345 -4.84 -6.89 -17.41
CA PRO A 345 -3.64 -7.14 -18.21
C PRO A 345 -3.33 -6.06 -19.25
N ASP A 346 -4.35 -5.52 -19.92
CA ASP A 346 -4.18 -4.49 -20.94
C ASP A 346 -3.60 -3.18 -20.35
N VAL A 347 -4.12 -2.77 -19.18
CA VAL A 347 -3.74 -1.48 -18.57
C VAL A 347 -2.48 -1.56 -17.72
N LEU A 348 -2.10 -2.75 -17.27
CA LEU A 348 -0.86 -2.98 -16.52
C LEU A 348 0.36 -3.25 -17.43
N ASP A 349 0.15 -3.25 -18.75
CA ASP A 349 1.16 -3.45 -19.79
C ASP A 349 1.93 -4.78 -19.63
N VAL A 350 1.16 -5.86 -19.45
CA VAL A 350 1.69 -7.24 -19.31
C VAL A 350 2.47 -7.67 -20.56
N ALA A 351 2.13 -7.14 -21.74
CA ALA A 351 2.82 -7.46 -22.98
C ALA A 351 4.29 -7.01 -22.99
N ALA A 352 4.60 -5.84 -22.41
CA ALA A 352 5.98 -5.35 -22.32
C ALA A 352 6.85 -6.13 -21.30
N ARG A 353 6.23 -6.96 -20.46
CA ARG A 353 6.87 -7.64 -19.32
C ARG A 353 6.99 -9.15 -19.51
N GLN A 354 6.90 -9.63 -20.75
CA GLN A 354 7.10 -11.05 -21.06
C GLN A 354 8.51 -11.52 -20.67
N PRO A 355 8.70 -12.75 -20.14
CA PRO A 355 10.00 -13.23 -19.66
C PRO A 355 11.13 -13.04 -20.67
N ALA A 356 10.91 -13.40 -21.94
CA ALA A 356 11.91 -13.21 -23.00
C ALA A 356 12.27 -11.73 -23.24
N ALA A 357 11.31 -10.81 -23.10
CA ALA A 357 11.56 -9.38 -23.22
C ALA A 357 12.36 -8.85 -22.02
N LEU A 358 12.05 -9.33 -20.81
CA LEU A 358 12.79 -9.00 -19.59
C LEU A 358 14.24 -9.50 -19.66
N SER A 359 14.48 -10.76 -20.04
CA SER A 359 15.84 -11.30 -20.20
C SER A 359 16.62 -10.57 -21.31
N ALA A 360 15.95 -10.15 -22.40
CA ALA A 360 16.58 -9.34 -23.44
C ALA A 360 16.91 -7.91 -22.96
N LEU A 361 16.06 -7.31 -22.12
CA LEU A 361 16.36 -6.03 -21.47
C LEU A 361 17.57 -6.14 -20.56
N TYR A 362 17.65 -7.20 -19.74
CA TYR A 362 18.77 -7.42 -18.85
C TYR A 362 20.10 -7.48 -19.61
N ARG A 363 20.20 -8.31 -20.67
CA ARG A 363 21.40 -8.39 -21.52
C ARG A 363 21.80 -7.06 -22.15
N ARG A 364 20.83 -6.22 -22.52
CA ARG A 364 21.12 -4.87 -23.03
C ARG A 364 21.68 -3.98 -21.93
N TRP A 365 21.18 -4.09 -20.70
CA TRP A 365 21.68 -3.33 -19.57
C TRP A 365 23.06 -3.77 -19.12
N GLU A 366 23.45 -5.04 -19.32
CA GLU A 366 24.84 -5.47 -19.11
C GLU A 366 25.81 -4.69 -20.01
N GLY A 367 25.45 -4.50 -21.29
CA GLY A 367 26.23 -3.69 -22.23
C GLY A 367 26.09 -2.17 -22.06
N ALA A 368 25.00 -1.70 -21.44
CA ALA A 368 24.72 -0.29 -21.24
C ALA A 368 23.96 -0.01 -19.91
N PRO A 369 24.65 -0.09 -18.74
CA PRO A 369 24.00 -0.02 -17.43
C PRO A 369 23.22 1.28 -17.17
N ALA A 370 23.64 2.39 -17.80
CA ALA A 370 22.97 3.68 -17.71
C ALA A 370 21.49 3.64 -18.14
N GLN A 371 21.09 2.67 -18.98
CA GLN A 371 19.71 2.51 -19.41
C GLN A 371 18.78 2.07 -18.26
N MET A 372 19.29 1.32 -17.29
CA MET A 372 18.54 0.85 -16.12
C MET A 372 18.01 2.04 -15.29
N TYR A 373 18.83 3.08 -15.11
CA TYR A 373 18.48 4.30 -14.37
C TYR A 373 17.39 5.15 -15.05
N ARG A 374 17.16 4.94 -16.35
CA ARG A 374 16.12 5.65 -17.13
C ARG A 374 14.81 4.86 -17.20
N ALA A 375 14.84 3.57 -16.88
CA ALA A 375 13.67 2.71 -16.95
C ALA A 375 12.72 2.95 -15.76
N PRO A 376 11.41 2.66 -15.94
CA PRO A 376 10.44 2.69 -14.85
C PRO A 376 10.87 1.77 -13.69
N PRO A 377 10.80 2.22 -12.42
CA PRO A 377 11.25 1.42 -11.29
C PRO A 377 10.66 0.01 -11.22
N SER A 378 9.35 -0.15 -11.42
CA SER A 378 8.70 -1.47 -11.42
C SER A 378 9.18 -2.36 -12.55
N LEU A 379 9.60 -1.80 -13.69
CA LEU A 379 10.21 -2.57 -14.78
C LEU A 379 11.61 -3.02 -14.42
N VAL A 380 12.39 -2.18 -13.75
CA VAL A 380 13.73 -2.57 -13.27
C VAL A 380 13.65 -3.72 -12.29
N PHE A 381 12.71 -3.69 -11.33
CA PHE A 381 12.47 -4.83 -10.43
C PHE A 381 12.06 -6.10 -11.18
N ALA A 382 11.19 -5.98 -12.18
CA ALA A 382 10.78 -7.13 -13.01
C ALA A 382 11.98 -7.74 -13.77
N VAL A 383 12.82 -6.90 -14.38
CA VAL A 383 13.99 -7.34 -15.17
C VAL A 383 15.05 -7.97 -14.27
N LEU A 384 15.46 -7.30 -13.18
CA LEU A 384 16.49 -7.81 -12.28
C LEU A 384 16.05 -9.10 -11.60
N GLY A 385 14.80 -9.18 -11.16
CA GLY A 385 14.32 -10.38 -10.50
C GLY A 385 14.02 -11.52 -11.48
N GLN A 386 13.69 -11.25 -12.76
CA GLN A 386 13.70 -12.30 -13.80
C GLN A 386 15.14 -12.79 -14.06
N ALA A 387 16.12 -11.89 -14.13
CA ALA A 387 17.53 -12.27 -14.29
C ALA A 387 18.03 -13.12 -13.12
N ARG A 388 17.61 -12.80 -11.88
CA ARG A 388 17.86 -13.63 -10.70
C ARG A 388 17.17 -15.01 -10.81
N ALA A 389 15.91 -15.06 -11.23
CA ALA A 389 15.21 -16.32 -11.45
C ALA A 389 15.84 -17.20 -12.55
N ASP A 390 16.45 -16.56 -13.54
CA ASP A 390 17.23 -17.20 -14.62
C ASP A 390 18.65 -17.60 -14.17
N GLY A 391 19.07 -17.27 -12.94
CA GLY A 391 20.40 -17.56 -12.39
C GLY A 391 21.53 -16.66 -12.92
N GLN A 392 21.19 -15.53 -13.54
CA GLN A 392 22.16 -14.58 -14.13
C GLN A 392 22.67 -13.54 -13.11
N VAL A 393 21.90 -13.28 -12.04
CA VAL A 393 22.24 -12.32 -10.99
C VAL A 393 22.12 -13.00 -9.62
N GLY A 394 23.18 -12.91 -8.82
CA GLY A 394 23.17 -13.37 -7.43
C GLY A 394 22.36 -12.45 -6.51
N PRO A 395 21.89 -12.94 -5.35
CA PRO A 395 21.17 -12.11 -4.38
C PRO A 395 22.01 -10.92 -3.87
N GLU A 396 23.33 -11.07 -3.76
CA GLU A 396 24.25 -10.01 -3.33
C GLU A 396 24.30 -8.88 -4.36
N ASP A 397 24.49 -9.22 -5.64
CA ASP A 397 24.56 -8.24 -6.73
C ASP A 397 23.22 -7.54 -6.94
N GLU A 398 22.11 -8.29 -6.87
CA GLU A 398 20.76 -7.72 -6.91
C GLU A 398 20.58 -6.67 -5.82
N ASN A 399 20.99 -6.97 -4.58
CA ASN A 399 20.87 -6.06 -3.45
C ASN A 399 21.65 -4.76 -3.69
N VAL A 400 22.92 -4.87 -4.11
CA VAL A 400 23.79 -3.71 -4.39
C VAL A 400 23.21 -2.84 -5.52
N LEU A 401 22.71 -3.47 -6.59
CA LEU A 401 22.11 -2.75 -7.72
C LEU A 401 20.84 -2.01 -7.30
N LEU A 402 19.92 -2.69 -6.61
CA LEU A 402 18.67 -2.09 -6.15
C LEU A 402 18.91 -0.96 -5.14
N ALA A 403 19.86 -1.11 -4.22
CA ALA A 403 20.23 -0.04 -3.29
C ALA A 403 20.66 1.24 -4.04
N LYS A 404 21.52 1.11 -5.06
CA LYS A 404 21.97 2.23 -5.90
C LYS A 404 20.82 2.87 -6.69
N LEU A 405 19.91 2.05 -7.22
CA LEU A 405 18.75 2.53 -7.97
C LEU A 405 17.73 3.26 -7.10
N LEU A 406 17.45 2.75 -5.89
CA LEU A 406 16.59 3.43 -4.91
C LEU A 406 17.15 4.81 -4.57
N THR A 407 18.46 4.89 -4.31
CA THR A 407 19.15 6.18 -4.10
C THR A 407 19.04 7.08 -5.32
N HIS A 408 19.20 6.54 -6.53
CA HIS A 408 19.05 7.32 -7.75
C HIS A 408 17.64 7.87 -7.94
N TRP A 409 16.59 7.06 -7.76
CA TRP A 409 15.21 7.50 -7.93
C TRP A 409 14.81 8.54 -6.87
N ALA A 410 15.26 8.35 -5.63
CA ALA A 410 15.13 9.34 -4.58
C ALA A 410 15.74 10.69 -5.00
N LEU A 411 17.02 10.69 -5.38
CA LEU A 411 17.73 11.89 -5.83
C LEU A 411 17.06 12.54 -7.04
N ARG A 412 16.73 11.75 -8.07
CA ARG A 412 16.10 12.23 -9.29
C ARG A 412 14.76 12.90 -9.00
N SER A 413 13.93 12.30 -8.15
CA SER A 413 12.62 12.85 -7.80
C SER A 413 12.73 14.24 -7.15
N THR A 414 13.73 14.43 -6.29
CA THR A 414 14.03 15.73 -5.65
C THR A 414 14.54 16.75 -6.67
N LEU A 415 15.48 16.35 -7.54
CA LEU A 415 16.07 17.26 -8.53
C LEU A 415 15.08 17.66 -9.63
N ASP A 416 14.31 16.71 -10.17
CA ASP A 416 13.28 16.96 -11.19
C ASP A 416 12.23 17.94 -10.65
N THR A 417 11.80 17.73 -9.39
CA THR A 417 10.89 18.65 -8.69
C THR A 417 11.48 20.05 -8.54
N SER A 418 12.74 20.14 -8.10
CA SER A 418 13.43 21.43 -7.93
C SER A 418 13.55 22.19 -9.25
N PHE A 419 13.86 21.47 -10.34
CA PHE A 419 13.93 22.02 -11.68
C PHE A 419 12.57 22.53 -12.19
N LEU A 420 11.49 21.76 -11.96
CA LEU A 420 10.13 22.17 -12.31
C LEU A 420 9.70 23.43 -11.56
N CYS A 421 9.97 23.52 -10.26
CA CYS A 421 9.68 24.72 -9.46
C CYS A 421 10.44 25.94 -10.00
N ALA A 422 11.75 25.81 -10.23
CA ALA A 422 12.56 26.90 -10.78
C ALA A 422 12.08 27.35 -12.18
N SER A 423 11.63 26.40 -13.01
CA SER A 423 11.12 26.68 -14.37
C SER A 423 9.76 27.36 -14.37
N LEU A 424 8.89 27.06 -13.38
CA LEU A 424 7.59 27.71 -13.22
C LEU A 424 7.74 29.13 -12.68
N ASP A 425 8.67 29.36 -11.73
CA ASP A 425 8.98 30.70 -11.22
C ASP A 425 9.51 31.63 -12.32
N ALA A 426 10.29 31.11 -13.27
CA ALA A 426 10.75 31.88 -14.42
C ALA A 426 9.63 32.30 -15.40
N ARG A 427 8.43 31.69 -15.30
CA ARG A 427 7.29 31.92 -16.19
C ARG A 427 6.10 32.64 -15.52
N ALA A 428 6.13 32.83 -14.21
CA ALA A 428 5.02 33.41 -13.46
C ALA A 428 5.21 34.93 -13.20
N PRO A 429 4.21 35.79 -13.47
CA PRO A 429 4.19 37.12 -12.87
C PRO A 429 4.02 36.98 -11.35
N ALA A 430 4.73 37.82 -10.58
CA ALA A 430 4.81 37.73 -9.13
C ALA A 430 3.42 37.62 -8.48
N LEU A 431 3.06 36.42 -7.99
CA LEU A 431 1.83 36.22 -7.24
C LEU A 431 1.94 36.90 -5.86
N PRO A 432 0.89 37.60 -5.40
CA PRO A 432 0.88 38.18 -4.07
C PRO A 432 0.97 37.06 -3.02
N ARG A 433 2.08 37.05 -2.26
CA ARG A 433 2.30 36.10 -1.17
C ARG A 433 1.32 36.41 -0.05
N ALA A 434 0.39 35.48 0.23
CA ALA A 434 -0.43 35.56 1.43
C ALA A 434 0.47 35.46 2.68
N PRO A 435 0.24 36.29 3.73
CA PRO A 435 1.06 36.24 4.94
C PRO A 435 0.90 34.88 5.64
N LEU A 436 2.02 34.20 5.89
CA LEU A 436 2.10 33.01 6.73
C LEU A 436 1.96 33.44 8.21
N THR A 437 0.73 33.60 8.71
CA THR A 437 0.51 33.85 10.14
C THR A 437 0.49 32.52 10.90
N PHE A 438 1.53 32.27 11.69
CA PHE A 438 1.60 31.19 12.67
C PHE A 438 1.15 31.71 14.05
N HIS A 439 -0.17 31.58 14.29
CA HIS A 439 -0.91 31.49 15.56
C HIS A 439 -0.50 30.28 16.42
#